data_AF-A0A448PEQ4-F1
#
_entry.id   AF-A0A448PEQ4-F1
#
_cell.length_a   1.000
_cell.length_b   1.000
_cell.length_c   1.000
_cell.angle_alpha   90.00
_cell.angle_beta   90.00
_cell.angle_gamma   90.00
#
_symmetry.space_group_name_H-M   'P 1'
#
loop_
_entity.id
_entity.type
_entity.pdbx_description
1 polymer ?
#
loop_
_entity_poly.entity_id
_entity_poly.type
_entity_poly.pdbx_seq_one_letter_code
_entity_poly.pdbx_strand_id
1 'polypeptide(L)'
;MSAFDRIERGVESAFENVFSRAFRSDLKPVELASGIKKAMDDRAAAVSRERVVVPNEFDVILSESDFGKIAEWGEEAMRDELISVATSYAEEQRYTFLGPVTISFSHDSELSRGKLIVRARSKRGPAAPATTRDASPENPIIDVNGERYLLTGTVTVIGRGSAADIKVDDSGVSRRHLELRITPGGVIATDLNTTNGTYVEGHRITAATLLDGNTITIGRTRIMFWTSPEML
;
A
#
# COMPACT_ATOMS: atom_id res chain seq x y z
N MET A 1 20.39 -14.17 -5.81
CA MET A 1 21.18 -13.77 -4.62
C MET A 1 20.27 -13.82 -3.42
N SER A 2 20.76 -14.42 -2.35
CA SER A 2 19.94 -14.92 -1.24
C SER A 2 19.32 -13.76 -0.45
N ALA A 3 18.09 -13.93 0.05
CA ALA A 3 17.44 -12.99 0.99
C ALA A 3 18.26 -12.76 2.27
N PHE A 4 19.25 -13.64 2.51
CA PHE A 4 20.21 -13.54 3.59
C PHE A 4 21.34 -12.51 3.34
N ASP A 5 21.73 -12.22 2.09
CA ASP A 5 22.84 -11.27 1.80
C ASP A 5 22.45 -9.80 2.03
N ARG A 6 21.15 -9.51 2.12
CA ARG A 6 20.64 -8.15 2.38
C ARG A 6 20.50 -7.84 3.87
N ILE A 7 20.41 -8.89 4.70
CA ILE A 7 20.49 -8.76 6.16
C ILE A 7 21.91 -8.30 6.56
N GLU A 8 22.95 -8.66 5.81
CA GLU A 8 24.33 -8.36 6.18
C GLU A 8 24.78 -6.92 5.88
N ARG A 9 24.05 -6.17 5.04
CA ARG A 9 24.42 -4.79 4.65
C ARG A 9 23.44 -3.69 5.08
N GLY A 10 22.29 -4.07 5.66
CA GLY A 10 21.29 -3.13 6.18
C GLY A 10 21.30 -2.98 7.71
N VAL A 11 22.24 -3.64 8.40
CA VAL A 11 22.36 -3.62 9.86
C VAL A 11 23.40 -2.58 10.24
N GLU A 12 23.05 -1.31 10.11
CA GLU A 12 23.84 -0.25 10.72
C GLU A 12 22.91 0.88 11.15
N SER A 13 22.26 0.69 12.31
CA SER A 13 22.01 1.74 13.33
C SER A 13 20.89 1.42 14.35
N ALA A 14 20.06 0.38 14.19
CA ALA A 14 18.94 0.13 15.12
C ALA A 14 18.80 -1.30 15.71
N PHE A 15 19.59 -2.28 15.26
CA PHE A 15 19.30 -3.69 15.55
C PHE A 15 20.18 -4.38 16.62
N GLU A 16 21.35 -3.85 17.00
CA GLU A 16 22.23 -4.54 17.97
C GLU A 16 21.64 -4.69 19.38
N ASN A 17 20.75 -3.78 19.80
CA ASN A 17 20.19 -3.79 21.15
C ASN A 17 18.99 -4.73 21.35
N VAL A 18 18.31 -5.12 20.26
CA VAL A 18 17.11 -5.98 20.32
C VAL A 18 17.47 -7.46 20.22
N PHE A 19 18.46 -7.81 19.39
CA PHE A 19 18.92 -9.19 19.20
C PHE A 19 19.59 -9.80 20.44
N SER A 20 20.23 -8.99 21.29
CA SER A 20 20.94 -9.47 22.48
C SER A 20 20.00 -9.83 23.66
N ARG A 21 18.77 -9.31 23.69
CA ARG A 21 17.77 -9.60 24.75
C ARG A 21 16.77 -10.71 24.39
N ALA A 22 16.52 -10.95 23.10
CA ALA A 22 15.54 -11.94 22.62
C ALA A 22 15.95 -13.42 22.83
N PHE A 23 17.23 -13.70 23.11
CA PHE A 23 17.78 -15.07 23.23
C PHE A 23 17.28 -15.91 24.42
N ARG A 24 16.43 -15.36 25.33
CA ARG A 24 15.81 -16.10 26.45
C ARG A 24 14.30 -16.34 26.29
N SER A 25 13.73 -15.97 25.15
CA SER A 25 12.29 -16.13 24.92
C SER A 25 11.99 -17.38 24.09
N ASP A 26 10.97 -18.13 24.51
CA ASP A 26 10.47 -19.30 23.78
C ASP A 26 9.80 -18.90 22.44
N LEU A 27 9.31 -17.67 22.32
CA LEU A 27 8.79 -17.08 21.09
C LEU A 27 9.90 -16.33 20.36
N LYS A 28 10.22 -16.74 19.13
CA LYS A 28 11.24 -16.06 18.32
C LYS A 28 10.60 -15.03 17.39
N PRO A 29 11.19 -13.85 17.16
CA PRO A 29 10.67 -12.86 16.20
C PRO A 29 10.44 -13.43 14.79
N VAL A 30 11.28 -14.39 14.38
CA VAL A 30 11.13 -15.09 13.09
C VAL A 30 9.85 -15.90 12.99
N GLU A 31 9.27 -16.34 14.11
CA GLU A 31 8.01 -17.10 14.15
C GLU A 31 6.82 -16.18 13.90
N LEU A 32 6.86 -14.94 14.41
CA LEU A 32 5.85 -13.90 14.12
C LEU A 32 5.83 -13.60 12.61
N ALA A 33 7.00 -13.32 12.04
CA ALA A 33 7.18 -13.10 10.61
C ALA A 33 6.66 -14.29 9.78
N SER A 34 7.06 -15.51 10.14
CA SER A 34 6.63 -16.72 9.45
C SER A 34 5.12 -16.95 9.54
N GLY A 35 4.51 -16.64 10.68
CA GLY A 35 3.07 -16.71 10.89
C GLY A 35 2.29 -15.77 9.99
N ILE A 36 2.75 -14.53 9.83
CA ILE A 36 2.15 -13.54 8.93
C ILE A 36 2.23 -13.99 7.47
N LYS A 37 3.41 -14.42 7.01
CA LYS A 37 3.62 -14.92 5.64
C LYS A 37 2.69 -16.10 5.33
N LYS A 38 2.65 -17.07 6.24
CA LYS A 38 1.76 -18.23 6.13
C LYS A 38 0.29 -17.80 6.05
N ALA A 39 -0.14 -16.83 6.86
CA ALA A 39 -1.52 -16.34 6.82
C ALA A 39 -1.88 -15.63 5.52
N MET A 40 -0.90 -15.01 4.84
CA MET A 40 -1.06 -14.44 3.51
C MET A 40 -1.22 -15.53 2.46
N ASP A 41 -0.33 -16.53 2.45
CA ASP A 41 -0.38 -17.67 1.51
C ASP A 41 -1.68 -18.46 1.63
N ASP A 42 -2.07 -18.83 2.86
CA ASP A 42 -3.26 -19.64 3.14
C ASP A 42 -4.57 -18.94 2.68
N ARG A 43 -4.55 -17.62 2.51
CA ARG A 43 -5.72 -16.80 2.12
C ARG A 43 -5.51 -16.04 0.81
N ALA A 44 -4.47 -16.41 0.05
CA ALA A 44 -4.21 -15.85 -1.26
C ALA A 44 -5.35 -16.20 -2.22
N ALA A 45 -6.03 -15.19 -2.74
CA ALA A 45 -7.16 -15.35 -3.65
C ALA A 45 -6.85 -14.70 -4.99
N ALA A 46 -6.84 -15.49 -6.07
CA ALA A 46 -6.72 -14.95 -7.42
C ALA A 46 -7.94 -14.08 -7.76
N VAL A 47 -7.73 -12.80 -8.04
CA VAL A 47 -8.77 -11.86 -8.48
C VAL A 47 -8.68 -11.61 -9.99
N SER A 48 -7.50 -11.83 -10.59
CA SER A 48 -7.30 -11.91 -12.04
C SER A 48 -6.22 -12.95 -12.38
N ARG A 49 -5.87 -13.11 -13.66
CA ARG A 49 -4.79 -14.02 -14.10
C ARG A 49 -3.40 -13.62 -13.58
N GLU A 50 -3.22 -12.36 -13.20
CA GLU A 50 -1.92 -11.78 -12.81
C GLU A 50 -1.92 -11.21 -11.39
N ARG A 51 -3.08 -11.18 -10.73
CA ARG A 51 -3.24 -10.51 -9.43
C ARG A 51 -3.85 -11.45 -8.40
N VAL A 52 -3.03 -11.76 -7.39
CA VAL A 52 -3.41 -12.53 -6.22
C VAL A 52 -3.58 -11.58 -5.05
N VAL A 53 -4.77 -11.53 -4.49
CA VAL A 53 -5.13 -10.66 -3.38
C VAL A 53 -4.95 -11.40 -2.06
N VAL A 54 -4.39 -10.70 -1.07
CA VAL A 54 -4.14 -11.23 0.27
C VAL A 54 -4.75 -10.33 1.36
N PRO A 55 -4.97 -10.86 2.57
CA PRO A 55 -5.43 -10.10 3.73
C PRO A 55 -4.52 -8.93 4.08
N ASN A 56 -5.09 -7.85 4.61
CA ASN A 56 -4.38 -6.65 5.01
C ASN A 56 -4.59 -6.25 6.49
N GLU A 57 -5.48 -6.92 7.22
CA GLU A 57 -5.54 -6.83 8.68
C GLU A 57 -5.06 -8.14 9.30
N PHE A 58 -4.08 -8.06 10.21
CA PHE A 58 -3.55 -9.19 10.96
C PHE A 58 -3.67 -8.94 12.46
N ASP A 59 -4.24 -9.89 13.18
CA ASP A 59 -4.26 -9.93 14.64
C ASP A 59 -3.42 -11.12 15.10
N VAL A 60 -2.29 -10.83 15.74
CA VAL A 60 -1.33 -11.79 16.24
C VAL A 60 -1.64 -12.07 17.71
N ILE A 61 -2.22 -13.25 17.96
CA ILE A 61 -2.65 -13.69 19.27
C ILE A 61 -1.54 -14.54 19.88
N LEU A 62 -1.11 -14.15 21.08
CA LEU A 62 0.01 -14.75 21.81
C LEU A 62 -0.43 -15.26 23.18
N SER A 63 0.39 -16.09 23.83
CA SER A 63 0.22 -16.37 25.26
C SER A 63 0.39 -15.07 26.05
N GLU A 64 -0.26 -14.95 27.21
CA GLU A 64 -0.11 -13.77 28.09
C GLU A 64 1.36 -13.45 28.39
N SER A 65 2.16 -14.49 28.63
CA SER A 65 3.59 -14.34 28.93
C SER A 65 4.44 -13.88 27.74
N ASP A 66 4.03 -14.18 26.50
CA ASP A 66 4.76 -13.77 25.30
C ASP A 66 4.28 -12.40 24.82
N PHE A 67 3.00 -12.08 25.01
CA PHE A 67 2.46 -10.73 24.80
C PHE A 67 3.17 -9.70 25.69
N GLY A 68 3.41 -10.03 26.97
CA GLY A 68 4.18 -9.17 27.88
C GLY A 68 5.60 -8.85 27.36
N LYS A 69 6.24 -9.80 26.67
CA LYS A 69 7.57 -9.59 26.06
C LYS A 69 7.52 -8.65 24.86
N ILE A 70 6.46 -8.69 24.05
CA ILE A 70 6.27 -7.74 22.94
C ILE A 70 6.22 -6.31 23.47
N ALA A 71 5.52 -6.09 24.60
CA ALA A 71 5.48 -4.79 25.25
C ALA A 71 6.88 -4.36 25.74
N GLU A 72 7.66 -5.28 26.33
CA GLU A 72 9.04 -5.01 26.76
C GLU A 72 10.00 -4.69 25.59
N TRP A 73 9.78 -5.30 24.41
CA TRP A 73 10.58 -5.08 23.21
C TRP A 73 10.20 -3.80 22.45
N GLY A 74 9.04 -3.21 22.77
CA GLY A 74 8.47 -2.09 22.05
C GLY A 74 7.49 -2.57 21.00
N GLU A 75 6.21 -2.59 21.37
CA GLU A 75 5.12 -3.08 20.51
C GLU A 75 5.06 -2.34 19.17
N GLU A 76 5.28 -1.03 19.17
CA GLU A 76 5.26 -0.19 17.97
C GLU A 76 6.39 -0.55 16.99
N ALA A 77 7.64 -0.67 17.50
CA ALA A 77 8.78 -1.06 16.66
C ALA A 77 8.62 -2.48 16.08
N MET A 78 8.11 -3.42 16.88
CA MET A 78 7.81 -4.78 16.40
C MET A 78 6.70 -4.77 15.34
N ARG A 79 5.66 -3.95 15.54
CA ARG A 79 4.57 -3.79 14.58
C ARG A 79 5.09 -3.30 13.23
N ASP A 80 5.88 -2.23 13.23
CA ASP A 80 6.42 -1.61 12.02
C ASP A 80 7.34 -2.58 11.27
N GLU A 81 8.15 -3.35 11.99
CA GLU A 81 9.00 -4.38 11.40
C GLU A 81 8.17 -5.50 10.75
N LEU A 82 7.14 -6.00 11.42
CA LEU A 82 6.27 -7.04 10.84
C LEU A 82 5.48 -6.51 9.62
N ILE A 83 5.09 -5.23 9.62
CA ILE A 83 4.48 -4.58 8.45
C ILE A 83 5.48 -4.54 7.30
N SER A 84 6.73 -4.20 7.57
CA SER A 84 7.83 -4.20 6.60
C SER A 84 8.04 -5.60 6.01
N VAL A 85 8.08 -6.63 6.85
CA VAL A 85 8.20 -8.05 6.44
C VAL A 85 7.02 -8.49 5.58
N ALA A 86 5.78 -8.17 5.99
CA ALA A 86 4.57 -8.53 5.23
C ALA A 86 4.56 -7.85 3.85
N THR A 87 4.96 -6.59 3.78
CA THR A 87 5.04 -5.81 2.55
C THR A 87 6.10 -6.38 1.60
N SER A 88 7.31 -6.62 2.11
CA SER A 88 8.40 -7.21 1.34
C SER A 88 8.04 -8.60 0.80
N TYR A 89 7.38 -9.42 1.63
CA TYR A 89 6.94 -10.74 1.20
C TYR A 89 5.85 -10.69 0.14
N ALA A 90 4.89 -9.76 0.26
CA ALA A 90 3.88 -9.56 -0.77
C ALA A 90 4.52 -9.14 -2.11
N GLU A 91 5.53 -8.29 -2.10
CA GLU A 91 6.28 -7.92 -3.30
C GLU A 91 6.98 -9.13 -3.94
N GLU A 92 7.69 -9.93 -3.14
CA GLU A 92 8.38 -11.15 -3.60
C GLU A 92 7.42 -12.17 -4.22
N GLN A 93 6.23 -12.35 -3.63
CA GLN A 93 5.20 -13.28 -4.11
C GLN A 93 4.23 -12.66 -5.13
N ARG A 94 4.42 -11.38 -5.49
CA ARG A 94 3.50 -10.61 -6.36
C ARG A 94 2.05 -10.59 -5.86
N TYR A 95 1.87 -10.54 -4.55
CA TYR A 95 0.58 -10.38 -3.91
C TYR A 95 0.16 -8.91 -3.84
N THR A 96 -1.15 -8.68 -3.69
CA THR A 96 -1.72 -7.35 -3.49
C THR A 96 -2.63 -7.29 -2.28
N PHE A 97 -2.45 -6.27 -1.44
CA PHE A 97 -3.37 -5.93 -0.36
C PHE A 97 -4.57 -5.11 -0.87
N LEU A 98 -5.73 -5.20 -0.19
CA LEU A 98 -6.93 -4.39 -0.49
C LEU A 98 -7.02 -3.06 0.31
N GLY A 99 -5.94 -2.68 0.99
CA GLY A 99 -5.89 -1.52 1.87
C GLY A 99 -4.61 -1.52 2.71
N PRO A 100 -4.53 -0.67 3.76
CA PRO A 100 -3.37 -0.64 4.66
C PRO A 100 -3.08 -2.03 5.22
N VAL A 101 -1.81 -2.37 5.33
CA VAL A 101 -1.40 -3.46 6.22
C VAL A 101 -1.48 -2.95 7.65
N THR A 102 -2.29 -3.60 8.49
CA THR A 102 -2.37 -3.33 9.93
C THR A 102 -2.06 -4.60 10.69
N ILE A 103 -1.24 -4.47 11.73
CA ILE A 103 -0.88 -5.58 12.61
C ILE A 103 -1.21 -5.15 14.05
N SER A 104 -2.05 -5.93 14.72
CA SER A 104 -2.31 -5.81 16.15
C SER A 104 -1.76 -7.02 16.88
N PHE A 105 -1.42 -6.81 18.15
CA PHE A 105 -1.10 -7.90 19.06
C PHE A 105 -2.22 -8.03 20.07
N SER A 106 -2.60 -9.27 20.37
CA SER A 106 -3.56 -9.60 21.41
C SER A 106 -3.07 -10.82 22.18
N HIS A 107 -3.71 -11.12 23.31
CA HIS A 107 -3.35 -12.27 24.13
C HIS A 107 -4.54 -13.19 24.35
N ASP A 108 -4.25 -14.47 24.54
CA ASP A 108 -5.19 -15.51 24.93
C ASP A 108 -4.55 -16.35 26.05
N SER A 109 -5.23 -16.41 27.20
CA SER A 109 -4.77 -17.15 28.38
C SER A 109 -4.77 -18.66 28.18
N GLU A 110 -5.54 -19.17 27.21
CA GLU A 110 -5.56 -20.60 26.88
C GLU A 110 -4.40 -21.01 25.96
N LEU A 111 -3.70 -20.05 25.36
CA LEU A 111 -2.61 -20.32 24.44
C LEU A 111 -1.31 -20.65 25.20
N SER A 112 -0.74 -21.82 24.91
CA SER A 112 0.55 -22.23 25.49
C SER A 112 1.70 -21.33 25.03
N ARG A 113 2.72 -21.14 25.89
CA ARG A 113 3.93 -20.35 25.57
C ARG A 113 4.61 -20.83 24.29
N GLY A 114 5.12 -19.90 23.49
CA GLY A 114 5.74 -20.19 22.20
C GLY A 114 4.76 -20.60 21.09
N LYS A 115 3.44 -20.59 21.35
CA LYS A 115 2.41 -20.70 20.32
C LYS A 115 1.91 -19.32 19.95
N LEU A 116 1.58 -19.14 18.67
CA LEU A 116 0.95 -17.95 18.14
C LEU A 116 -0.17 -18.35 17.18
N ILE A 117 -1.21 -17.52 17.12
CA ILE A 117 -2.28 -17.62 16.13
C ILE A 117 -2.34 -16.31 15.37
N VAL A 118 -2.34 -16.36 14.04
CA VAL A 118 -2.54 -15.18 13.19
C VAL A 118 -3.94 -15.22 12.60
N ARG A 119 -4.79 -14.30 13.04
CA ARG A 119 -6.08 -14.05 12.39
C ARG A 119 -5.88 -13.01 11.30
N ALA A 120 -6.22 -13.35 10.07
CA ALA A 120 -6.06 -12.47 8.92
C ALA A 120 -7.41 -12.18 8.25
N ARG A 121 -7.68 -10.92 7.95
CA ARG A 121 -8.88 -10.47 7.23
C ARG A 121 -8.53 -9.50 6.12
N SER A 122 -9.32 -9.55 5.04
CA SER A 122 -9.27 -8.55 3.98
C SER A 122 -10.31 -7.48 4.28
N LYS A 123 -9.86 -6.25 4.53
CA LYS A 123 -10.74 -5.09 4.68
C LYS A 123 -10.41 -4.07 3.62
N ARG A 124 -11.39 -3.81 2.75
CA ARG A 124 -11.34 -2.74 1.77
C ARG A 124 -11.38 -1.41 2.52
N GLY A 125 -10.28 -0.67 2.52
CA GLY A 125 -10.19 0.65 3.18
C GLY A 125 -10.82 1.76 2.34
N PRO A 126 -11.28 2.88 2.96
CA PRO A 126 -11.83 4.05 2.23
C PRO A 126 -10.78 4.92 1.51
N ALA A 127 -9.50 4.64 1.71
CA ALA A 127 -8.37 5.11 0.91
C ALA A 127 -7.24 4.13 1.24
N ALA A 128 -6.54 3.61 0.25
CA ALA A 128 -5.32 2.86 0.52
C ALA A 128 -4.24 3.86 1.00
N PRO A 129 -3.58 3.65 2.16
CA PRO A 129 -2.37 4.37 2.48
C PRO A 129 -1.23 3.84 1.63
N ALA A 130 -0.31 4.74 1.35
CA ALA A 130 0.89 4.55 0.57
C ALA A 130 1.68 3.29 1.02
N THR A 131 1.66 2.26 0.19
CA THR A 131 2.76 1.28 0.12
C THR A 131 3.25 1.21 -1.32
N THR A 132 3.93 2.27 -1.74
CA THR A 132 5.03 2.16 -2.69
C THR A 132 6.15 3.00 -2.12
N ARG A 133 7.24 2.37 -1.68
CA ARG A 133 8.47 3.10 -1.34
C ARG A 133 9.34 3.40 -2.55
N ASP A 134 8.91 2.99 -3.74
CA ASP A 134 9.40 3.51 -5.01
C ASP A 134 8.24 3.66 -6.01
N ALA A 135 7.74 4.89 -6.17
CA ALA A 135 7.16 5.30 -7.43
C ALA A 135 8.35 5.64 -8.33
N SER A 136 8.69 4.79 -9.29
CA SER A 136 9.65 5.22 -10.31
C SER A 136 9.00 6.35 -11.13
N PRO A 137 9.59 7.56 -11.19
CA PRO A 137 9.01 8.73 -11.87
C PRO A 137 9.08 8.65 -13.40
N GLU A 138 9.42 7.51 -13.98
CA GLU A 138 9.93 7.49 -15.36
C GLU A 138 8.87 7.67 -16.44
N ASN A 139 7.62 7.95 -16.06
CA ASN A 139 6.59 8.76 -16.74
C ASN A 139 5.21 8.09 -16.54
N PRO A 140 4.39 8.55 -15.58
CA PRO A 140 3.06 7.99 -15.39
C PRO A 140 2.19 8.18 -16.64
N ILE A 141 1.30 7.23 -16.89
CA ILE A 141 0.37 7.27 -18.01
C ILE A 141 -1.03 7.51 -17.48
N ILE A 142 -1.79 8.33 -18.18
CA ILE A 142 -3.24 8.35 -18.04
C ILE A 142 -3.93 7.97 -19.34
N ASP A 143 -5.05 7.28 -19.26
CA ASP A 143 -5.98 7.08 -20.37
C ASP A 143 -7.22 7.93 -20.11
N VAL A 144 -7.51 8.82 -21.05
CA VAL A 144 -8.69 9.69 -21.03
C VAL A 144 -9.53 9.32 -22.25
N ASN A 145 -10.67 8.66 -22.01
CA ASN A 145 -11.60 8.23 -23.08
C ASN A 145 -10.94 7.38 -24.19
N GLY A 146 -9.94 6.56 -23.86
CA GLY A 146 -9.21 5.71 -24.80
C GLY A 146 -7.95 6.34 -25.40
N GLU A 147 -7.68 7.62 -25.12
CA GLU A 147 -6.45 8.29 -25.53
C GLU A 147 -5.44 8.31 -24.40
N ARG A 148 -4.22 7.79 -24.66
CA ARG A 148 -3.17 7.65 -23.66
C ARG A 148 -2.22 8.83 -23.69
N TYR A 149 -1.95 9.40 -22.52
CA TYR A 149 -1.03 10.51 -22.33
C TYR A 149 0.09 10.12 -21.38
N LEU A 150 1.31 10.43 -21.78
CA LEU A 150 2.49 10.34 -20.94
C LEU A 150 2.63 11.64 -20.13
N LEU A 151 2.64 11.55 -18.81
CA LEU A 151 2.83 12.70 -17.94
C LEU A 151 4.32 13.01 -17.81
N THR A 152 4.80 13.89 -18.70
CA THR A 152 6.22 14.30 -18.76
C THR A 152 6.52 15.58 -17.96
N GLY A 153 5.49 16.35 -17.59
CA GLY A 153 5.60 17.56 -16.80
C GLY A 153 5.34 17.34 -15.31
N THR A 154 5.91 18.19 -14.45
CA THR A 154 5.70 18.11 -12.99
C THR A 154 4.24 18.36 -12.59
N VAL A 155 3.50 19.13 -13.41
CA VAL A 155 2.09 19.44 -13.22
C VAL A 155 1.38 19.26 -14.56
N THR A 156 0.22 18.64 -14.53
CA THR A 156 -0.68 18.50 -15.68
C THR A 156 -2.10 18.85 -15.26
N VAL A 157 -2.72 19.79 -15.97
CA VAL A 157 -4.09 20.23 -15.74
C VAL A 157 -5.01 19.62 -16.79
N ILE A 158 -6.06 18.95 -16.32
CA ILE A 158 -7.10 18.35 -17.15
C ILE A 158 -8.39 19.18 -17.01
N GLY A 159 -9.04 19.47 -18.13
CA GLY A 159 -10.27 20.24 -18.15
C GLY A 159 -10.80 20.48 -19.56
N ARG A 160 -11.94 21.16 -19.68
CA ARG A 160 -12.53 21.48 -21.01
C ARG A 160 -12.03 22.80 -21.62
N GLY A 161 -11.32 23.61 -20.84
CA GLY A 161 -10.88 24.95 -21.22
C GLY A 161 -9.61 24.93 -22.07
N SER A 162 -9.31 26.05 -22.74
CA SER A 162 -8.07 26.21 -23.52
C SER A 162 -6.80 26.33 -22.67
N ALA A 163 -6.94 26.50 -21.36
CA ALA A 163 -5.84 26.58 -20.39
C ALA A 163 -5.52 25.22 -19.74
N ALA A 164 -6.14 24.13 -20.20
CA ALA A 164 -5.82 22.78 -19.76
C ALA A 164 -4.76 22.17 -20.70
N ASP A 165 -3.83 21.40 -20.14
CA ASP A 165 -2.82 20.67 -20.88
C ASP A 165 -3.44 19.49 -21.64
N ILE A 166 -4.43 18.83 -21.01
CA ILE A 166 -5.23 17.78 -21.62
C ILE A 166 -6.68 18.23 -21.67
N LYS A 167 -7.18 18.43 -22.89
CA LYS A 167 -8.52 18.94 -23.13
C LYS A 167 -9.53 17.80 -23.22
N VAL A 168 -10.60 17.89 -22.44
CA VAL A 168 -11.70 16.92 -22.44
C VAL A 168 -12.98 17.58 -22.96
N ASP A 169 -13.62 16.96 -23.95
CA ASP A 169 -14.92 17.41 -24.45
C ASP A 169 -16.07 16.81 -23.61
N ASP A 170 -16.26 17.36 -22.41
CA ASP A 170 -17.37 16.98 -21.54
C ASP A 170 -17.97 18.20 -20.83
N SER A 171 -19.26 18.42 -21.05
CA SER A 171 -20.03 19.49 -20.40
C SER A 171 -20.03 19.43 -18.87
N GLY A 172 -19.86 18.23 -18.29
CA GLY A 172 -19.75 18.02 -16.85
C GLY A 172 -18.38 18.40 -16.26
N VAL A 173 -17.41 18.78 -17.09
CA VAL A 173 -16.04 19.08 -16.69
C VAL A 173 -15.82 20.60 -16.63
N SER A 174 -15.19 21.09 -15.56
CA SER A 174 -14.77 22.50 -15.43
C SER A 174 -13.66 22.87 -16.42
N ARG A 175 -13.50 24.18 -16.70
CA ARG A 175 -12.44 24.67 -17.60
C ARG A 175 -11.04 24.23 -17.16
N ARG A 176 -10.79 24.27 -15.86
CA ARG A 176 -9.68 23.62 -15.15
C ARG A 176 -10.34 22.76 -14.08
N HIS A 177 -10.19 21.43 -14.16
CA HIS A 177 -10.95 20.51 -13.30
C HIS A 177 -10.03 19.80 -12.31
N LEU A 178 -9.03 19.11 -12.85
CA LEU A 178 -8.16 18.23 -12.11
C LEU A 178 -6.71 18.66 -12.36
N GLU A 179 -5.94 18.78 -11.30
CA GLU A 179 -4.49 18.88 -11.37
C GLU A 179 -3.87 17.54 -10.97
N LEU A 180 -2.99 17.01 -11.82
CA LEU A 180 -2.10 15.90 -11.49
C LEU A 180 -0.71 16.47 -11.26
N ARG A 181 -0.15 16.23 -10.08
CA ARG A 181 1.19 16.70 -9.71
C ARG A 181 2.09 15.52 -9.44
N ILE A 182 3.17 15.41 -10.22
CA ILE A 182 4.22 14.42 -9.97
C ILE A 182 5.10 14.95 -8.83
N THR A 183 5.29 14.11 -7.81
CA THR A 183 6.17 14.38 -6.67
C THR A 183 7.12 13.21 -6.48
N PRO A 184 8.21 13.36 -5.70
CA PRO A 184 9.05 12.23 -5.32
C PRO A 184 8.30 11.11 -4.59
N GLY A 185 7.14 11.41 -3.99
CA GLY A 185 6.31 10.44 -3.26
C GLY A 185 5.13 9.88 -4.08
N GLY A 186 5.09 10.10 -5.40
CA GLY A 186 4.02 9.65 -6.29
C GLY A 186 3.22 10.80 -6.92
N VAL A 187 2.07 10.49 -7.52
CA VAL A 187 1.22 11.48 -8.21
C VAL A 187 0.05 11.90 -7.32
N ILE A 188 -0.12 13.21 -7.14
CA ILE A 188 -1.23 13.78 -6.37
C ILE A 188 -2.28 14.32 -7.33
N ALA A 189 -3.51 13.83 -7.22
CA ALA A 189 -4.70 14.37 -7.86
C ALA A 189 -5.35 15.44 -6.97
N THR A 190 -5.61 16.63 -7.49
CA THR A 190 -6.25 17.75 -6.76
C THR A 190 -7.44 18.30 -7.55
N ASP A 191 -8.60 18.41 -6.91
CA ASP A 191 -9.77 19.09 -7.46
C ASP A 191 -9.56 20.61 -7.43
N LEU A 192 -9.75 21.28 -8.57
CA LEU A 192 -9.55 22.73 -8.71
C LEU A 192 -10.80 23.53 -8.36
N ASN A 193 -11.43 23.24 -7.23
CA ASN A 193 -12.68 23.84 -6.75
C ASN A 193 -13.81 23.77 -7.80
N THR A 194 -14.09 22.57 -8.26
CA THR A 194 -14.96 22.34 -9.41
C THR A 194 -16.43 22.22 -9.01
N THR A 195 -17.34 22.45 -9.97
CA THR A 195 -18.79 22.39 -9.70
C THR A 195 -19.27 20.98 -9.37
N ASN A 196 -18.81 19.97 -10.11
CA ASN A 196 -19.28 18.58 -9.97
C ASN A 196 -18.39 17.74 -9.05
N GLY A 197 -17.19 18.23 -8.72
CA GLY A 197 -16.18 17.54 -7.94
C GLY A 197 -15.42 16.48 -8.74
N THR A 198 -14.28 16.09 -8.19
CA THR A 198 -13.45 14.98 -8.64
C THR A 198 -13.69 13.76 -7.76
N TYR A 199 -13.72 12.56 -8.36
CA TYR A 199 -13.87 11.30 -7.64
C TYR A 199 -12.72 10.36 -7.97
N VAL A 200 -12.19 9.67 -6.96
CA VAL A 200 -11.21 8.58 -7.13
C VAL A 200 -11.85 7.31 -6.57
N GLU A 201 -11.93 6.25 -7.39
CA GLU A 201 -12.61 5.01 -7.03
C GLU A 201 -14.04 5.23 -6.48
N GLY A 202 -14.76 6.20 -7.07
CA GLY A 202 -16.13 6.57 -6.67
C GLY A 202 -16.25 7.47 -5.44
N HIS A 203 -15.16 7.81 -4.77
CA HIS A 203 -15.16 8.68 -3.59
C HIS A 203 -14.78 10.12 -3.97
N ARG A 204 -15.56 11.11 -3.52
CA ARG A 204 -15.28 12.52 -3.78
C ARG A 204 -14.03 12.97 -3.02
N ILE A 205 -13.12 13.66 -3.71
CA ILE A 205 -11.86 14.14 -3.14
C ILE A 205 -11.69 15.65 -3.31
N THR A 206 -10.91 16.25 -2.42
CA THR A 206 -10.27 17.57 -2.62
C THR A 206 -8.84 17.39 -3.10
N ALA A 207 -8.12 16.43 -2.52
CA ALA A 207 -6.85 15.91 -3.02
C ALA A 207 -6.67 14.44 -2.62
N ALA A 208 -5.93 13.66 -3.40
CA ALA A 208 -5.56 12.27 -3.10
C ALA A 208 -4.27 11.86 -3.83
N THR A 209 -3.43 11.04 -3.20
CA THR A 209 -2.33 10.36 -3.90
C THR A 209 -2.88 9.20 -4.72
N LEU A 210 -2.50 9.12 -5.98
CA LEU A 210 -2.93 8.09 -6.91
C LEU A 210 -2.01 6.87 -6.84
N LEU A 211 -2.63 5.70 -6.98
CA LEU A 211 -1.96 4.41 -7.12
C LEU A 211 -2.21 3.84 -8.51
N ASP A 212 -1.28 3.01 -8.99
CA ASP A 212 -1.42 2.31 -10.27
C ASP A 212 -2.77 1.59 -10.39
N GLY A 213 -3.42 1.78 -11.53
CA GLY A 213 -4.75 1.26 -11.84
C GLY A 213 -5.93 2.07 -11.29
N ASN A 214 -5.68 3.19 -10.58
CA ASN A 214 -6.77 4.04 -10.10
C ASN A 214 -7.64 4.58 -11.23
N THR A 215 -8.94 4.62 -10.97
CA THR A 215 -9.95 5.27 -11.78
C THR A 215 -10.32 6.61 -11.15
N ILE A 216 -10.13 7.68 -11.93
CA ILE A 216 -10.57 9.03 -11.60
C ILE A 216 -11.81 9.33 -12.45
N THR A 217 -12.82 9.97 -11.87
CA THR A 217 -14.02 10.40 -12.58
C THR A 217 -14.20 11.91 -12.40
N ILE A 218 -14.36 12.62 -13.53
CA ILE A 218 -14.68 14.04 -13.59
C ILE A 218 -15.84 14.25 -14.56
N GLY A 219 -16.93 14.87 -14.12
CA GLY A 219 -18.16 14.90 -14.92
C GLY A 219 -18.64 13.49 -15.28
N ARG A 220 -18.66 13.14 -16.58
CA ARG A 220 -18.93 11.79 -17.10
C ARG A 220 -17.67 11.10 -17.64
N THR A 221 -16.54 11.80 -17.61
CA THR A 221 -15.26 11.32 -18.13
C THR A 221 -14.59 10.42 -17.10
N ARG A 222 -14.19 9.23 -17.54
CA ARG A 222 -13.41 8.27 -16.75
C ARG A 222 -11.96 8.34 -17.21
N ILE A 223 -11.05 8.49 -16.24
CA ILE A 223 -9.61 8.57 -16.44
C ILE A 223 -8.98 7.41 -15.69
N MET A 224 -8.18 6.61 -16.38
CA MET A 224 -7.39 5.55 -15.75
C MET A 224 -5.96 6.03 -15.57
N PHE A 225 -5.32 5.67 -14.46
CA PHE A 225 -3.96 6.06 -14.12
C PHE A 225 -3.06 4.85 -13.96
N TRP A 226 -1.85 4.90 -14.52
CA TRP A 226 -0.80 3.89 -14.36
C TRP A 226 0.58 4.52 -14.15
N THR A 227 1.46 3.82 -13.45
CA THR A 227 2.81 4.29 -13.12
C THR A 227 3.90 3.73 -14.04
N SER A 228 3.59 2.83 -14.97
CA SER A 228 4.58 2.25 -15.91
C SER A 228 4.05 2.10 -17.34
N PRO A 229 4.89 2.34 -18.38
CA PRO A 229 4.59 2.06 -19.78
C PRO A 229 4.61 0.56 -20.17
N GLU A 230 5.04 -0.35 -19.29
CA GLU A 230 5.28 -1.77 -19.64
C GLU A 230 4.03 -2.61 -19.98
N MET A 231 2.83 -2.04 -19.96
CA MET A 231 1.62 -2.66 -20.54
C MET A 231 1.44 -2.29 -22.02
N LEU A 232 2.43 -2.66 -22.85
CA LEU A 232 2.34 -2.67 -24.30
C LEU A 232 2.54 -4.09 -24.85
#